data_AF-A0A1A8G121-F1
#
_entry.id   AF-A0A1A8G121-F1
#
_cell.length_a   1.000
_cell.length_b   1.000
_cell.length_c   1.000
_cell.angle_alpha   90.00
_cell.angle_beta   90.00
_cell.angle_gamma   90.00
#
_symmetry.space_group_name_H-M   'P 1'
#
loop_
_entity.id
_entity.type
_entity.pdbx_description
1 polymer ?
#
loop_
_entity_poly.entity_id
_entity_poly.type
_entity_poly.pdbx_seq_one_letter_code
_entity_poly.pdbx_strand_id
1 'polypeptide(L)'
;MRKGQSGKHSSYISRPAGRRGTARSERQKMQPNAEEQRVSAMLEERRLETEELLQTLTLEEYRDLGRELFARKPELVFDAPRNNQARSGAPPPADLLGIPPWCTCGSCRDMPTLLERKCCGQEPNHCVRLLPHFSLFCLDEGNLQIHRQFREDLMAVRPAREAGDDNREYRYAAYRHFIFWQRGALGRGNRLVIPSCCVWAVRDRYPDPYGQYKGFVPGC
;
A
#
# COMPACT_ATOMS: atom_id res chain seq x y z
N MET A 1 33.20 8.04 66.82
CA MET A 1 32.80 7.21 67.99
C MET A 1 31.60 6.37 67.57
N ARG A 2 31.72 5.04 67.38
CA ARG A 2 31.33 3.96 68.33
C ARG A 2 29.88 4.16 68.83
N LYS A 3 28.88 3.27 68.69
CA LYS A 3 28.67 1.80 68.54
C LYS A 3 27.26 1.64 67.93
N GLY A 4 26.66 0.52 67.51
CA GLY A 4 26.83 -0.93 67.68
C GLY A 4 25.47 -1.54 67.27
N GLN A 5 25.40 -2.50 66.35
CA GLN A 5 25.40 -3.95 66.61
C GLN A 5 24.32 -4.45 67.58
N SER A 6 23.34 -5.20 67.07
CA SER A 6 23.18 -6.66 67.29
C SER A 6 21.73 -7.10 67.47
N GLY A 7 21.34 -8.12 66.70
CA GLY A 7 20.21 -8.99 66.98
C GLY A 7 20.49 -10.37 66.36
N LYS A 8 20.93 -11.31 67.20
CA LYS A 8 21.28 -12.70 66.86
C LYS A 8 20.02 -13.53 66.61
N HIS A 9 20.07 -14.54 65.75
CA HIS A 9 19.90 -15.93 66.20
C HIS A 9 20.33 -16.95 65.14
N SER A 10 21.07 -17.95 65.63
CA SER A 10 21.60 -19.11 64.93
C SER A 10 20.49 -20.14 64.68
N SER A 11 20.60 -20.91 63.59
CA SER A 11 20.85 -22.37 63.64
C SER A 11 20.16 -23.22 62.54
N TYR A 12 20.98 -24.13 62.03
CA TYR A 12 20.71 -25.52 61.60
C TYR A 12 20.92 -25.91 60.14
N ILE A 13 21.48 -27.12 60.06
CA ILE A 13 22.23 -27.78 59.01
C ILE A 13 21.34 -28.83 58.31
N SER A 14 21.40 -28.84 56.96
CA SER A 14 21.32 -29.97 55.99
C SER A 14 20.03 -30.75 55.62
N ARG A 15 19.75 -30.66 54.29
CA ARG A 15 19.44 -31.70 53.25
C ARG A 15 18.08 -32.46 53.32
N PRO A 16 17.50 -33.00 52.20
CA PRO A 16 18.10 -33.28 50.88
C PRO A 16 17.28 -32.82 49.64
N ALA A 17 17.84 -33.14 48.46
CA ALA A 17 17.42 -32.73 47.13
C ALA A 17 16.04 -33.28 46.70
N GLY A 18 15.13 -32.37 46.34
CA GLY A 18 13.89 -32.66 45.61
C GLY A 18 14.04 -32.27 44.14
N ARG A 19 13.87 -33.25 43.24
CA ARG A 19 13.85 -33.09 41.78
C ARG A 19 12.83 -32.02 41.37
N ARG A 20 13.26 -30.93 40.75
CA ARG A 20 12.39 -30.11 39.90
C ARG A 20 12.67 -30.48 38.45
N GLY A 21 11.76 -31.24 37.86
CA GLY A 21 11.75 -31.47 36.43
C GLY A 21 11.63 -30.14 35.70
N THR A 22 12.59 -29.84 34.84
CA THR A 22 12.49 -28.74 33.89
C THR A 22 11.55 -29.17 32.77
N ALA A 23 10.26 -28.88 32.89
CA ALA A 23 9.35 -28.89 31.76
C ALA A 23 9.65 -27.67 30.88
N ARG A 24 10.75 -27.75 30.12
CA ARG A 24 11.06 -26.82 29.04
C ARG A 24 10.10 -27.16 27.91
N SER A 25 9.04 -26.38 27.75
CA SER A 25 8.19 -26.43 26.56
C SER A 25 9.09 -26.16 25.35
N GLU A 26 9.43 -27.22 24.62
CA GLU A 26 10.01 -27.13 23.29
C GLU A 26 8.96 -26.52 22.37
N ARG A 27 8.98 -25.19 22.25
CA ARG A 27 8.53 -24.56 21.00
C ARG A 27 9.48 -25.07 19.92
N GLN A 28 9.09 -26.16 19.27
CA GLN A 28 9.71 -26.63 18.04
C GLN A 28 9.74 -25.43 17.08
N LYS A 29 10.93 -24.86 16.86
CA LYS A 29 11.15 -23.89 15.80
C LYS A 29 10.95 -24.62 14.48
N MET A 30 9.74 -24.56 13.95
CA MET A 30 9.48 -24.97 12.58
C MET A 30 10.35 -24.15 11.64
N GLN A 31 10.86 -24.79 10.60
CA GLN A 31 11.67 -24.12 9.58
C GLN A 31 10.81 -23.02 8.92
N PRO A 32 11.36 -21.82 8.66
CA PRO A 32 10.60 -20.69 8.09
C PRO A 32 9.82 -21.06 6.83
N ASN A 33 10.41 -21.92 5.98
CA ASN A 33 9.80 -22.40 4.74
C ASN A 33 8.57 -23.29 4.97
N ALA A 34 8.54 -24.08 6.06
CA ALA A 34 7.38 -24.93 6.38
C ALA A 34 6.20 -24.12 6.94
N GLU A 35 6.49 -23.03 7.65
CA GLU A 35 5.46 -22.09 8.11
C GLU A 35 4.92 -21.26 6.94
N GLU A 36 5.79 -20.75 6.05
CA GLU A 36 5.41 -20.07 4.82
C GLU A 36 4.55 -20.95 3.91
N GLN A 37 4.92 -22.22 3.71
CA GLN A 37 4.14 -23.18 2.93
C GLN A 37 2.77 -23.46 3.56
N ARG A 38 2.70 -23.60 4.89
CA ARG A 38 1.41 -23.76 5.60
C ARG A 38 0.53 -22.53 5.44
N VAL A 39 1.08 -21.33 5.63
CA VAL A 39 0.33 -20.07 5.47
C VAL A 39 -0.15 -19.95 4.02
N SER A 40 0.70 -20.26 3.04
CA SER A 40 0.32 -20.24 1.62
C SER A 40 -0.82 -21.23 1.32
N ALA A 41 -0.75 -22.44 1.86
CA ALA A 41 -1.81 -23.45 1.68
C ALA A 41 -3.13 -23.00 2.32
N MET A 42 -3.10 -22.41 3.52
CA MET A 42 -4.30 -21.87 4.18
C MET A 42 -4.92 -20.68 3.42
N LEU A 43 -4.09 -19.80 2.84
CA LEU A 43 -4.57 -18.68 2.04
C LEU A 43 -5.20 -19.17 0.73
N GLU A 44 -4.64 -20.22 0.13
CA GLU A 44 -5.16 -20.86 -1.07
C GLU A 44 -6.52 -21.51 -0.80
N GLU A 45 -6.63 -22.30 0.28
CA GLU A 45 -7.87 -22.93 0.72
C GLU A 45 -8.96 -21.89 0.94
N ARG A 46 -8.67 -20.82 1.70
CA ARG A 46 -9.62 -19.72 1.90
C ARG A 46 -10.02 -19.04 0.59
N ARG A 47 -9.11 -18.91 -0.37
CA ARG A 47 -9.42 -18.35 -1.69
C ARG A 47 -10.41 -19.24 -2.43
N LEU A 48 -10.17 -20.54 -2.45
CA LEU A 48 -11.05 -21.52 -3.10
C LEU A 48 -12.44 -21.55 -2.45
N GLU A 49 -12.51 -21.57 -1.11
CA GLU A 49 -13.78 -21.48 -0.38
C GLU A 49 -14.55 -20.19 -0.72
N THR A 50 -13.83 -19.07 -0.83
CA THR A 50 -14.43 -17.79 -1.23
C THR A 50 -14.95 -17.84 -2.66
N GLU A 51 -14.19 -18.42 -3.59
CA GLU A 51 -14.60 -18.59 -4.99
C GLU A 51 -15.83 -19.50 -5.12
N GLU A 52 -15.88 -20.60 -4.37
CA GLU A 52 -17.01 -21.52 -4.34
C GLU A 52 -18.27 -20.83 -3.77
N LEU A 53 -18.15 -20.13 -2.64
CA LEU A 53 -19.25 -19.34 -2.08
C LEU A 53 -19.79 -18.35 -3.11
N LEU A 54 -18.90 -17.60 -3.75
CA LEU A 54 -19.28 -16.63 -4.79
C LEU A 54 -20.08 -17.32 -5.91
N GLN A 55 -19.65 -18.49 -6.40
CA GLN A 55 -20.38 -19.22 -7.45
C GLN A 55 -21.79 -19.67 -7.05
N THR A 56 -22.06 -19.87 -5.76
CA THR A 56 -23.39 -20.27 -5.26
C THR A 56 -24.38 -19.12 -5.11
N LEU A 57 -23.90 -17.87 -5.10
CA LEU A 57 -24.76 -16.70 -4.88
C LEU A 57 -25.59 -16.38 -6.12
N THR A 58 -26.85 -16.04 -5.89
CA THR A 58 -27.74 -15.47 -6.90
C THR A 58 -27.34 -14.03 -7.26
N LEU A 59 -27.84 -13.52 -8.39
CA LEU A 59 -27.53 -12.16 -8.84
C LEU A 59 -27.99 -11.08 -7.84
N GLU A 60 -29.10 -11.31 -7.12
CA GLU A 60 -29.59 -10.38 -6.10
C GLU A 60 -28.67 -10.37 -4.88
N GLU A 61 -28.27 -11.54 -4.39
CA GLU A 61 -27.33 -11.67 -3.28
C GLU A 61 -25.96 -11.05 -3.63
N TYR A 62 -25.50 -11.19 -4.88
CA TYR A 62 -24.30 -10.52 -5.36
C TYR A 62 -24.41 -8.99 -5.34
N ARG A 63 -25.58 -8.43 -5.67
CA ARG A 63 -25.81 -6.98 -5.65
C ARG A 63 -25.82 -6.44 -4.23
N ASP A 64 -26.44 -7.17 -3.30
CA ASP A 64 -26.50 -6.78 -1.90
C ASP A 64 -25.15 -6.94 -1.21
N LEU A 65 -24.42 -8.01 -1.49
CA LEU A 65 -23.02 -8.18 -1.06
C LEU A 65 -22.14 -7.06 -1.61
N GLY A 66 -22.28 -6.72 -2.89
CA GLY A 66 -21.57 -5.59 -3.49
C GLY A 66 -21.87 -4.27 -2.77
N ARG A 67 -23.14 -4.00 -2.48
CA ARG A 67 -23.57 -2.81 -1.73
C ARG A 67 -22.94 -2.76 -0.33
N GLU A 68 -22.95 -3.88 0.40
CA GLU A 68 -22.37 -3.95 1.75
C GLU A 68 -20.84 -3.76 1.71
N LEU A 69 -20.15 -4.39 0.75
CA LEU A 69 -18.72 -4.24 0.57
C LEU A 69 -18.34 -2.79 0.23
N PHE A 70 -19.10 -2.12 -0.64
CA PHE A 70 -18.88 -0.70 -0.93
C PHE A 70 -19.20 0.22 0.25
N ALA A 71 -20.19 -0.13 1.08
CA ALA A 71 -20.47 0.63 2.30
C ALA A 71 -19.33 0.49 3.33
N ARG A 72 -18.75 -0.71 3.44
CA ARG A 72 -17.64 -1.00 4.39
C ARG A 72 -16.29 -0.49 3.92
N LYS A 73 -16.06 -0.51 2.60
CA LYS A 73 -14.86 -0.02 1.93
C LYS A 73 -15.25 0.75 0.67
N PRO A 74 -15.56 2.06 0.81
CA PRO A 74 -15.94 2.90 -0.32
C PRO A 74 -14.88 2.94 -1.43
N GLU A 75 -13.62 2.62 -1.12
CA GLU A 75 -12.53 2.58 -2.09
C GLU A 75 -12.67 1.46 -3.13
N LEU A 76 -13.40 0.39 -2.83
CA LEU A 76 -13.60 -0.71 -3.78
C LEU A 76 -14.46 -0.29 -4.97
N VAL A 77 -15.29 0.75 -4.84
CA VAL A 77 -16.17 1.23 -5.93
C VAL A 77 -15.37 1.69 -7.14
N PHE A 78 -14.09 2.04 -6.96
CA PHE A 78 -13.21 2.49 -8.03
C PHE A 78 -12.77 1.36 -8.98
N ASP A 79 -12.83 0.10 -8.56
CA ASP A 79 -12.56 -1.06 -9.43
C ASP A 79 -13.81 -1.52 -10.21
N ALA A 80 -15.02 -1.20 -9.74
CA ALA A 80 -16.29 -1.54 -10.41
C ALA A 80 -16.42 -1.01 -11.86
N PRO A 81 -16.07 0.25 -12.19
CA PRO A 81 -16.17 0.76 -13.55
C PRO A 81 -15.16 0.15 -14.54
N ARG A 82 -14.09 -0.55 -14.09
CA ARG A 82 -13.17 -1.25 -15.02
C ARG A 82 -13.89 -2.32 -15.84
N ASN A 83 -14.92 -2.97 -15.29
CA ASN A 83 -15.59 -4.09 -15.95
C ASN A 83 -16.58 -3.65 -17.04
N ASN A 84 -17.02 -2.38 -17.02
CA ASN A 84 -17.88 -1.82 -18.07
C ASN A 84 -17.11 -1.41 -19.32
N GLN A 85 -15.79 -1.23 -19.24
CA GLN A 85 -14.98 -0.75 -20.38
C GLN A 85 -14.47 -1.82 -21.34
N ALA A 86 -14.52 -3.11 -20.97
CA ALA A 86 -14.24 -4.18 -21.94
C ALA A 86 -15.30 -4.24 -23.07
N ARG A 87 -16.44 -3.53 -22.92
CA ARG A 87 -17.53 -3.50 -23.91
C ARG A 87 -17.56 -2.27 -24.82
N SER A 88 -16.76 -1.23 -24.52
CA SER A 88 -16.81 0.03 -25.28
C SER A 88 -15.46 0.28 -25.96
N GLY A 89 -15.18 -0.52 -26.99
CA GLY A 89 -14.11 -0.25 -27.94
C GLY A 89 -14.47 0.95 -28.82
N ALA A 90 -14.10 2.15 -28.38
CA ALA A 90 -13.92 3.30 -29.27
C ALA A 90 -12.99 4.30 -28.56
N PRO A 91 -11.73 4.49 -29.02
CA PRO A 91 -10.95 5.63 -28.56
C PRO A 91 -11.69 6.91 -28.97
N PRO A 92 -11.85 7.90 -28.07
CA PRO A 92 -12.31 9.22 -28.51
C PRO A 92 -11.32 9.78 -29.53
N PRO A 93 -11.78 10.61 -30.50
CA PRO A 93 -10.91 11.14 -31.56
C PRO A 93 -9.79 11.98 -30.94
N ALA A 94 -8.62 11.36 -30.85
CA ALA A 94 -7.43 11.86 -30.20
C ALA A 94 -6.47 12.37 -31.28
N ASP A 95 -6.56 13.66 -31.62
CA ASP A 95 -5.49 14.35 -32.35
C ASP A 95 -5.48 15.88 -32.16
N LEU A 96 -6.58 16.52 -31.73
CA LEU A 96 -6.67 17.99 -31.66
C LEU A 96 -6.16 18.62 -30.35
N LEU A 97 -5.85 17.83 -29.31
CA LEU A 97 -5.51 18.36 -27.96
C LEU A 97 -4.22 17.78 -27.36
N GLY A 98 -3.40 17.06 -28.12
CA GLY A 98 -2.21 16.39 -27.59
C GLY A 98 -2.51 15.25 -26.60
N ILE A 99 -3.74 14.72 -26.63
CA ILE A 99 -4.16 13.57 -25.83
C ILE A 99 -3.65 12.30 -26.50
N PRO A 100 -2.93 11.41 -25.80
CA PRO A 100 -2.44 10.18 -26.41
C PRO A 100 -3.57 9.24 -26.86
N PRO A 101 -3.40 8.47 -27.96
CA PRO A 101 -4.45 7.62 -28.51
C PRO A 101 -4.87 6.46 -27.59
N TRP A 102 -4.04 6.11 -26.61
CA TRP A 102 -4.33 5.09 -25.59
C TRP A 102 -5.09 5.66 -24.37
N CYS A 103 -5.43 6.95 -24.37
CA CYS A 103 -6.16 7.61 -23.30
C CYS A 103 -7.68 7.51 -23.50
N THR A 104 -8.40 7.08 -22.48
CA THR A 104 -9.87 7.10 -22.44
C THR A 104 -10.43 8.18 -21.51
N CYS A 105 -9.65 8.66 -20.55
CA CYS A 105 -10.09 9.66 -19.56
C CYS A 105 -9.86 11.12 -19.97
N GLY A 106 -9.30 11.37 -21.16
CA GLY A 106 -9.02 12.72 -21.67
C GLY A 106 -7.95 13.53 -20.91
N SER A 107 -7.35 13.00 -19.85
CA SER A 107 -6.39 13.72 -18.99
C SER A 107 -4.97 13.13 -18.97
N CYS A 108 -4.68 12.11 -19.77
CA CYS A 108 -3.32 11.57 -19.85
C CYS A 108 -2.44 12.44 -20.77
N ARG A 109 -1.14 12.49 -20.47
CA ARG A 109 -0.11 13.02 -21.39
C ARG A 109 0.88 11.92 -21.73
N ASP A 110 1.74 12.15 -22.72
CA ASP A 110 2.71 11.14 -23.14
C ASP A 110 3.66 10.75 -21.98
N MET A 111 4.13 9.51 -22.03
CA MET A 111 5.05 8.95 -21.04
C MET A 111 6.26 8.33 -21.75
N PRO A 112 7.48 8.42 -21.17
CA PRO A 112 8.70 8.02 -21.86
C PRO A 112 8.76 6.53 -22.20
N THR A 113 8.19 5.68 -21.34
CA THR A 113 8.24 4.22 -21.51
C THR A 113 6.86 3.64 -21.86
N LEU A 114 6.83 2.58 -22.66
CA LEU A 114 5.59 1.86 -22.99
C LEU A 114 4.86 1.35 -21.74
N LEU A 115 5.63 0.90 -20.75
CA LEU A 115 5.09 0.41 -19.48
C LEU A 115 4.33 1.50 -18.72
N GLU A 116 4.78 2.76 -18.82
CA GLU A 116 4.15 3.93 -18.20
C GLU A 116 2.99 4.53 -19.01
N ARG A 117 2.78 4.11 -20.27
CA ARG A 117 1.66 4.54 -21.13
C ARG A 117 0.35 3.87 -20.71
N LYS A 118 -0.10 4.18 -19.49
CA LYS A 118 -1.26 3.59 -18.83
C LYS A 118 -2.30 4.66 -18.52
N CYS A 119 -3.53 4.46 -18.98
CA CYS A 119 -4.67 5.29 -18.60
C CYS A 119 -5.32 4.78 -17.30
N CYS A 120 -6.06 5.64 -16.59
CA CYS A 120 -6.85 5.20 -15.45
C CYS A 120 -8.07 4.36 -15.86
N GLY A 121 -8.47 4.43 -17.15
CA GLY A 121 -9.62 3.69 -17.66
C GLY A 121 -10.92 4.20 -17.07
N GLN A 122 -11.10 5.51 -16.93
CA GLN A 122 -12.37 6.10 -16.48
C GLN A 122 -12.87 7.05 -17.56
N GLU A 123 -14.16 7.35 -17.55
CA GLU A 123 -14.73 8.37 -18.42
C GLU A 123 -14.10 9.75 -18.14
N PRO A 124 -14.12 10.69 -19.10
CA PRO A 124 -13.51 12.01 -18.93
C PRO A 124 -13.93 12.75 -17.65
N ASN A 125 -15.22 12.70 -17.30
CA ASN A 125 -15.78 13.34 -16.11
C ASN A 125 -15.52 12.57 -14.81
N HIS A 126 -15.05 11.32 -14.92
CA HIS A 126 -14.81 10.41 -13.80
C HIS A 126 -13.33 10.02 -13.68
N CYS A 127 -12.43 10.79 -14.31
CA CYS A 127 -11.00 10.54 -14.23
C CYS A 127 -10.54 10.50 -12.76
N VAL A 128 -9.71 9.52 -12.41
CA VAL A 128 -9.24 9.33 -11.02
C VAL A 128 -8.55 10.58 -10.46
N ARG A 129 -7.88 11.39 -11.30
CA ARG A 129 -7.26 12.65 -10.86
C ARG A 129 -8.26 13.71 -10.38
N LEU A 130 -9.51 13.63 -10.83
CA LEU A 130 -10.57 14.59 -10.50
C LEU A 130 -11.28 14.24 -9.19
N LEU A 131 -11.03 13.04 -8.66
CA LEU A 131 -11.66 12.60 -7.43
C LEU A 131 -11.15 13.40 -6.22
N PRO A 132 -12.02 13.84 -5.30
CA PRO A 132 -11.61 14.53 -4.07
C PRO A 132 -10.59 13.75 -3.26
N HIS A 133 -10.76 12.42 -3.18
CA HIS A 133 -9.82 11.50 -2.51
C HIS A 133 -8.42 11.54 -3.12
N PHE A 134 -8.31 11.67 -4.44
CA PHE A 134 -7.01 11.80 -5.09
C PHE A 134 -6.32 13.10 -4.65
N SER A 135 -7.08 14.20 -4.60
CA SER A 135 -6.55 15.47 -4.08
C SER A 135 -6.08 15.32 -2.63
N LEU A 136 -6.93 14.77 -1.75
CA LEU A 136 -6.63 14.61 -0.34
C LEU A 136 -5.42 13.69 -0.08
N PHE A 137 -5.33 12.56 -0.79
CA PHE A 137 -4.29 11.57 -0.50
C PHE A 137 -2.98 11.84 -1.25
N CYS A 138 -3.03 12.41 -2.44
CA CYS A 138 -1.88 12.51 -3.34
C CYS A 138 -1.43 13.95 -3.65
N LEU A 139 -2.27 14.98 -3.43
CA LEU A 139 -1.96 16.37 -3.77
C LEU A 139 -2.01 17.34 -2.58
N ASP A 140 -2.57 16.92 -1.44
CA ASP A 140 -2.62 17.71 -0.23
C ASP A 140 -1.24 17.74 0.45
N GLU A 141 -0.70 18.94 0.59
CA GLU A 141 0.66 19.10 1.11
C GLU A 141 0.75 18.73 2.59
N GLY A 142 -0.28 19.05 3.40
CA GLY A 142 -0.30 18.71 4.82
C GLY A 142 -0.25 17.20 5.04
N ASN A 143 -1.05 16.44 4.28
CA ASN A 143 -1.04 14.99 4.32
C ASN A 143 0.33 14.39 3.90
N LEU A 144 0.94 14.92 2.84
CA LEU A 144 2.27 14.46 2.40
C LEU A 144 3.38 14.83 3.41
N GLN A 145 3.29 16.00 4.04
CA GLN A 145 4.18 16.45 5.11
C GLN A 145 4.09 15.53 6.33
N ILE A 146 2.88 15.22 6.80
CA ILE A 146 2.68 14.31 7.94
C ILE A 146 3.29 12.93 7.65
N HIS A 147 3.02 12.36 6.47
CA HIS A 147 3.58 11.06 6.11
C HIS A 147 5.10 11.09 5.98
N ARG A 148 5.68 12.19 5.48
CA ARG A 148 7.14 12.40 5.47
C ARG A 148 7.69 12.40 6.89
N GLN A 149 7.13 13.21 7.77
CA GLN A 149 7.58 13.33 9.17
C GLN A 149 7.50 11.98 9.89
N PHE A 150 6.39 11.27 9.72
CA PHE A 150 6.22 9.93 10.27
C PHE A 150 7.29 8.94 9.77
N ARG A 151 7.62 8.98 8.46
CA ARG A 151 8.68 8.13 7.90
C ARG A 151 10.05 8.49 8.46
N GLU A 152 10.34 9.77 8.62
CA GLU A 152 11.61 10.24 9.18
C GLU A 152 11.77 9.83 10.65
N ASP A 153 10.69 9.85 11.43
CA ASP A 153 10.71 9.42 12.83
C ASP A 153 10.94 7.91 12.98
N LEU A 154 10.51 7.12 11.98
CA LEU A 154 10.81 5.68 11.92
C LEU A 154 12.23 5.37 11.43
N MET A 155 12.93 6.34 10.81
CA MET A 155 14.29 6.14 10.31
C MET A 155 15.31 6.52 11.38
N ALA A 156 16.31 5.66 11.56
CA ALA A 156 17.41 5.92 12.51
C ALA A 156 18.30 7.12 12.11
N VAL A 157 18.31 7.49 10.82
CA VAL A 157 19.09 8.61 10.28
C VAL A 157 18.20 9.41 9.35
N ARG A 158 18.07 10.72 9.62
CA ARG A 158 17.42 11.66 8.71
C ARG A 158 18.41 12.09 7.62
N PRO A 159 18.07 11.94 6.33
CA PRO A 159 18.94 12.43 5.26
C PRO A 159 19.06 13.96 5.31
N ALA A 160 20.23 14.48 4.93
CA ALA A 160 20.41 15.92 4.73
C ALA A 160 19.50 16.38 3.58
N ARG A 161 18.92 17.58 3.71
CA ARG A 161 17.98 18.15 2.73
C ARG A 161 18.68 19.22 1.91
N GLU A 162 18.51 19.15 0.59
CA GLU A 162 18.90 20.19 -0.35
C GLU A 162 17.69 21.00 -0.82
N ALA A 163 17.91 22.20 -1.34
CA ALA A 163 16.84 23.02 -1.90
C ALA A 163 16.18 22.30 -3.09
N GLY A 164 14.89 22.00 -2.98
CA GLY A 164 14.11 21.27 -4.00
C GLY A 164 13.86 19.79 -3.70
N ASP A 165 14.46 19.24 -2.64
CA ASP A 165 14.19 17.84 -2.21
C ASP A 165 12.73 17.63 -1.79
N ASP A 166 12.08 18.66 -1.25
CA ASP A 166 10.72 18.56 -0.74
C ASP A 166 9.72 18.12 -1.83
N ASN A 167 9.77 18.73 -3.03
CA ASN A 167 8.92 18.32 -4.13
C ASN A 167 9.20 16.88 -4.57
N ARG A 168 10.48 16.48 -4.61
CA ARG A 168 10.87 15.12 -4.97
C ARG A 168 10.32 14.11 -3.97
N GLU A 169 10.42 14.41 -2.68
CA GLU A 169 9.88 13.57 -1.61
C GLU A 169 8.34 13.52 -1.64
N TYR A 170 7.67 14.65 -1.86
CA TYR A 170 6.21 14.71 -2.01
C TYR A 170 5.74 13.89 -3.21
N ARG A 171 6.39 13.99 -4.37
CA ARG A 171 6.08 13.13 -5.52
C ARG A 171 6.17 11.65 -5.14
N TYR A 172 7.25 11.25 -4.47
CA TYR A 172 7.44 9.86 -4.07
C TYR A 172 6.41 9.39 -3.04
N ALA A 173 6.06 10.22 -2.06
CA ALA A 173 5.01 9.95 -1.09
C ALA A 173 3.64 9.81 -1.78
N ALA A 174 3.28 10.75 -2.66
CA ALA A 174 2.04 10.71 -3.43
C ALA A 174 1.92 9.44 -4.29
N TYR A 175 3.00 9.03 -4.96
CA TYR A 175 3.02 7.79 -5.74
C TYR A 175 2.75 6.56 -4.87
N ARG A 176 3.35 6.51 -3.68
CA ARG A 176 3.12 5.43 -2.72
C ARG A 176 1.69 5.45 -2.17
N HIS A 177 1.17 6.63 -1.82
CA HIS A 177 -0.21 6.79 -1.34
C HIS A 177 -1.20 6.32 -2.39
N PHE A 178 -1.02 6.70 -3.66
CA PHE A 178 -1.89 6.27 -4.73
C PHE A 178 -1.94 4.74 -4.85
N ILE A 179 -0.78 4.08 -4.87
CA ILE A 179 -0.71 2.62 -4.95
C ILE A 179 -1.35 1.97 -3.73
N PHE A 180 -1.05 2.47 -2.53
CA PHE A 180 -1.64 1.95 -1.30
C PHE A 180 -3.17 2.12 -1.27
N TRP A 181 -3.67 3.28 -1.69
CA TRP A 181 -5.09 3.55 -1.78
C TRP A 181 -5.82 2.63 -2.76
N GLN A 182 -5.22 2.36 -3.92
CA GLN A 182 -5.86 1.58 -4.99
C GLN A 182 -5.66 0.06 -4.86
N ARG A 183 -4.59 -0.39 -4.20
CA ARG A 183 -4.16 -1.80 -4.19
C ARG A 183 -3.75 -2.33 -2.82
N GLY A 184 -3.76 -1.50 -1.78
CA GLY A 184 -3.29 -1.85 -0.46
C GLY A 184 -1.77 -2.04 -0.38
N ALA A 185 -1.32 -2.76 0.64
CA ALA A 185 0.09 -3.04 0.86
C ALA A 185 0.60 -4.13 -0.10
N LEU A 186 1.61 -3.81 -0.92
CA LEU A 186 2.18 -4.74 -1.92
C LEU A 186 3.40 -5.55 -1.41
N GLY A 187 3.97 -5.19 -0.27
CA GLY A 187 5.24 -5.76 0.20
C GLY A 187 6.48 -5.17 -0.53
N ARG A 188 7.67 -5.68 -0.20
CA ARG A 188 8.94 -5.22 -0.79
C ARG A 188 9.11 -5.83 -2.19
N GLY A 189 9.65 -5.07 -3.14
CA GLY A 189 9.88 -5.55 -4.53
C GLY A 189 8.67 -5.46 -5.45
N ASN A 190 7.45 -5.47 -4.93
CA ASN A 190 6.24 -5.41 -5.77
C ASN A 190 5.85 -3.96 -6.08
N ARG A 191 6.20 -3.49 -7.28
CA ARG A 191 5.90 -2.14 -7.76
C ARG A 191 4.90 -2.17 -8.91
N LEU A 192 3.94 -1.24 -8.88
CA LEU A 192 2.93 -1.09 -9.91
C LEU A 192 3.02 0.28 -10.58
N VAL A 193 2.68 0.30 -11.87
CA VAL A 193 2.62 1.52 -12.67
C VAL A 193 1.34 2.31 -12.33
N ILE A 194 1.54 3.60 -12.04
CA ILE A 194 0.49 4.59 -11.82
C ILE A 194 0.03 5.15 -13.17
N PRO A 195 -1.28 5.37 -13.39
CA PRO A 195 -1.77 5.99 -14.62
C PRO A 195 -1.17 7.37 -14.92
N SER A 196 -0.94 7.66 -16.20
CA SER A 196 -0.38 8.92 -16.69
C SER A 196 -1.13 10.15 -16.18
N CYS A 197 -2.47 10.15 -16.22
CA CYS A 197 -3.29 11.26 -15.71
C CYS A 197 -3.02 11.59 -14.23
N CYS A 198 -2.72 10.58 -13.41
CA CYS A 198 -2.41 10.76 -11.99
C CYS A 198 -0.94 11.19 -11.80
N VAL A 199 -0.01 10.59 -12.54
CA VAL A 199 1.41 10.95 -12.50
C VAL A 199 1.61 12.42 -12.87
N TRP A 200 0.99 12.88 -13.95
CA TRP A 200 1.10 14.27 -14.41
C TRP A 200 0.45 15.24 -13.44
N ALA A 201 -0.70 14.90 -12.84
CA ALA A 201 -1.31 15.74 -11.81
C ALA A 201 -0.37 15.96 -10.60
N VAL A 202 0.33 14.91 -10.16
CA VAL A 202 1.33 15.01 -9.08
C VAL A 202 2.55 15.82 -9.51
N ARG A 203 3.05 15.64 -10.75
CA ARG A 203 4.19 16.39 -11.28
C ARG A 203 3.88 17.88 -11.48
N ASP A 204 2.67 18.20 -11.89
CA ASP A 204 2.20 19.59 -12.04
C ASP A 204 2.11 20.28 -10.67
N ARG A 205 1.67 19.56 -9.62
CA ARG A 205 1.59 20.08 -8.25
C ARG A 205 2.97 20.23 -7.60
N TYR A 206 3.86 19.28 -7.83
CA TYR A 206 5.20 19.22 -7.23
C TYR A 206 6.26 19.11 -8.33
N PRO A 207 6.52 20.21 -9.08
CA PRO A 207 7.40 20.18 -10.22
C PRO A 207 8.85 19.90 -9.83
N ASP A 208 9.57 19.32 -10.78
CA ASP A 208 11.03 19.25 -10.73
C ASP A 208 11.58 20.51 -11.42
N PRO A 209 12.48 21.29 -10.79
CA PRO A 209 12.98 22.54 -11.37
C PRO A 209 13.60 22.38 -12.76
N TYR A 210 14.16 21.20 -13.05
CA TYR A 210 14.79 20.88 -14.33
C TYR A 210 13.91 19.99 -15.22
N GLY A 211 12.70 19.64 -14.78
CA GLY A 211 11.80 18.72 -15.48
C GLY A 211 12.35 17.29 -15.59
N GLN A 212 13.33 16.90 -14.76
CA GLN A 212 13.99 15.61 -14.86
C GLN A 212 13.31 14.58 -13.96
N TYR A 213 12.61 13.62 -14.59
CA TYR A 213 11.93 12.54 -13.88
C TYR A 213 12.54 11.19 -14.25
N LYS A 214 12.98 10.40 -13.25
CA LYS A 214 13.58 9.07 -13.46
C LYS A 214 12.63 8.02 -14.06
N GLY A 215 11.32 8.27 -14.04
CA GLY A 215 10.30 7.32 -14.48
C GLY A 215 10.14 6.11 -13.56
N PHE A 216 9.39 5.11 -14.02
CA PHE A 216 9.12 3.87 -13.30
C PHE A 216 10.34 2.94 -13.30
N VAL A 217 10.78 2.55 -12.10
CA VAL A 217 11.84 1.55 -11.91
C VAL A 217 11.17 0.29 -11.33
N PRO A 218 11.20 -0.85 -12.07
CA PRO A 218 10.71 -2.14 -11.58
C PRO A 218 11.34 -2.49 -10.23
N GLY A 219 10.61 -3.22 -9.39
CA GLY A 219 11.20 -3.70 -8.15
C GLY A 219 12.09 -4.91 -8.40
N CYS A 220 13.16 -4.98 -7.63
CA CYS A 220 14.09 -6.09 -7.53
C CYS A 220 13.76 -6.98 -6.35
#